data_AF-A0A1Y4TP85-F1
#
_entry.id   AF-A0A1Y4TP85-F1
#
_cell.length_a   1.000
_cell.length_b   1.000
_cell.length_c   1.000
_cell.angle_alpha   90.00
_cell.angle_beta   90.00
_cell.angle_gamma   90.00
#
_symmetry.space_group_name_H-M   'P 1'
#
loop_
_entity.id
_entity.type
_entity.pdbx_description
1 polymer ?
#
loop_
_entity_poly.entity_id
_entity_poly.type
_entity_poly.pdbx_seq_one_letter_code
_entity_poly.pdbx_strand_id
1 'polypeptide(L)' 'MMVSEWIKCPVCGSKTRARIREDTLLKNYPLYCPKCKQETLIDAEQLKITVIKEPDAKTQSR' A
#
# COMPACT_ATOMS: atom_id res chain seq x y z
N MET A 1 -13.93 -17.11 -12.21
CA MET A 1 -12.85 -16.26 -12.73
C MET A 1 -12.21 -15.60 -11.53
N MET A 2 -10.88 -15.64 -11.39
CA MET A 2 -10.23 -14.94 -10.28
C MET A 2 -9.90 -13.52 -10.71
N VAL A 3 -10.43 -12.53 -9.99
CA VAL A 3 -10.18 -11.12 -10.29
C VAL A 3 -8.80 -10.74 -9.78
N SER A 4 -8.06 -9.99 -10.59
CA SER A 4 -6.74 -9.48 -10.22
C SER A 4 -6.66 -7.99 -10.52
N GLU A 5 -6.18 -7.21 -9.55
CA GLU A 5 -6.02 -5.76 -9.70
C GLU A 5 -4.59 -5.33 -9.42
N TRP A 6 -4.21 -4.20 -10.02
CA TRP A 6 -2.93 -3.57 -9.75
C TRP A 6 -3.03 -2.69 -8.52
N ILE A 7 -2.10 -2.85 -7.59
CA ILE A 7 -2.01 -1.96 -6.44
C ILE A 7 -1.66 -0.56 -6.95
N LYS A 8 -2.46 0.44 -6.57
CA LYS A 8 -2.14 1.85 -6.79
C LYS A 8 -1.39 2.37 -5.57
N CYS A 9 -0.37 3.20 -5.80
CA CYS A 9 0.38 3.82 -4.72
C CYS A 9 -0.56 4.73 -3.91
N PRO A 10 -0.63 4.58 -2.58
CA PRO A 10 -1.51 5.41 -1.74
C PRO A 10 -1.09 6.89 -1.68
N VAL A 11 0.14 7.20 -2.11
CA VAL A 11 0.71 8.55 -2.02
C VAL A 11 0.47 9.34 -3.30
N CYS A 12 0.68 8.72 -4.47
CA CYS A 12 0.58 9.41 -5.76
C CYS A 12 -0.49 8.83 -6.70
N GLY A 13 -1.26 7.82 -6.27
CA GLY A 13 -2.29 7.15 -7.08
C GLY A 13 -1.75 6.39 -8.30
N SER A 14 -0.42 6.33 -8.47
CA SER A 14 0.20 5.70 -9.63
C SER A 14 0.11 4.20 -9.57
N LYS A 15 -0.10 3.55 -10.72
CA LYS A 15 -0.01 2.10 -10.85
C LYS A 15 1.37 1.62 -10.38
N THR A 16 1.40 0.71 -9.40
CA THR A 16 2.65 0.04 -8.97
C THR A 16 2.90 -1.22 -9.78
N ARG A 17 4.04 -1.88 -9.54
CA ARG A 17 4.40 -3.16 -10.17
C ARG A 17 3.77 -4.37 -9.47
N ALA A 18 3.11 -4.18 -8.33
CA ALA A 18 2.46 -5.24 -7.58
C ALA A 18 1.03 -5.47 -8.09
N ARG A 19 0.67 -6.75 -8.30
CA ARG A 19 -0.70 -7.21 -8.56
C ARG A 19 -1.15 -8.06 -7.39
N ILE A 20 -2.41 -7.89 -7.01
CA ILE A 20 -3.07 -8.72 -6.00
C ILE A 20 -4.28 -9.40 -6.62
N ARG A 21 -4.60 -10.58 -6.09
CA ARG A 21 -5.80 -11.35 -6.44
C ARG A 21 -6.75 -11.35 -5.26
N GLU A 22 -7.99 -11.77 -5.48
CA GLU A 22 -9.02 -11.86 -4.43
C GLU A 22 -8.60 -12.73 -3.23
N ASP A 23 -7.81 -13.77 -3.46
CA ASP A 23 -7.28 -14.70 -2.47
C ASP A 23 -5.93 -14.26 -1.87
N THR A 24 -5.38 -13.13 -2.31
CA THR A 24 -4.09 -12.64 -1.82
C THR A 24 -4.25 -11.90 -0.49
N LEU A 25 -3.51 -12.35 0.53
CA LEU A 25 -3.37 -11.67 1.81
C LEU A 25 -1.94 -11.12 1.94
N LEU A 26 -1.81 -9.80 2.03
CA LEU A 26 -0.57 -9.11 2.35
C LEU A 26 -0.72 -8.47 3.74
N LYS A 27 0.24 -8.73 4.62
CA LYS A 27 0.32 -8.10 5.95
C LYS A 27 1.69 -7.45 6.13
N ASN A 28 1.72 -6.22 6.62
CA ASN A 28 2.95 -5.43 6.80
C ASN A 28 3.84 -5.44 5.55
N TYR A 29 3.24 -5.37 4.36
CA TYR A 29 3.97 -5.48 3.11
C TYR A 29 4.59 -4.13 2.71
N PRO A 30 5.93 -4.04 2.54
CA PRO A 30 6.57 -2.82 2.08
C PRO A 30 6.33 -2.63 0.58
N LEU A 31 5.47 -1.67 0.23
CA LEU A 31 5.21 -1.29 -1.16
C LEU A 31 6.13 -0.14 -1.56
N TYR A 32 7.14 -0.42 -2.39
CA TYR A 32 7.98 0.61 -2.99
C TYR A 32 7.29 1.31 -4.16
N CYS A 33 7.30 2.64 -4.14
CA CYS A 33 6.84 3.46 -5.25
C CYS A 33 8.01 4.14 -5.98
N PRO A 34 8.31 3.81 -7.25
CA PRO A 34 9.42 4.42 -7.98
C PRO A 34 9.22 5.91 -8.28
N LYS A 35 7.97 6.40 -8.28
CA LYS A 35 7.69 7.83 -8.44
C LYS A 35 7.92 8.64 -7.17
N CYS A 36 7.46 8.12 -6.03
CA CYS A 36 7.65 8.76 -4.73
C CYS A 36 9.04 8.47 -4.13
N LYS A 37 9.74 7.46 -4.66
CA LYS A 37 11.04 6.96 -4.17
C LYS A 37 11.03 6.61 -2.68
N GLN A 38 9.87 6.19 -2.17
CA GLN A 38 9.67 5.81 -0.78
C GLN A 38 8.89 4.51 -0.70
N GLU A 39 9.05 3.83 0.43
CA GLU A 39 8.31 2.62 0.78
C GLU A 39 7.17 2.97 1.72
N THR A 40 6.03 2.31 1.53
CA THR A 40 4.87 2.44 2.41
C THR A 40 4.43 1.05 2.85
N LEU A 41 4.26 0.84 4.15
CA LEU A 41 3.69 -0.39 4.66
C LEU A 41 2.19 -0.42 4.32
N ILE A 42 1.77 -1.52 3.71
CA ILE A 42 0.37 -1.76 3.38
C ILE A 42 -0.06 -3.15 3.83
N ASP A 43 -1.33 -3.26 4.17
CA ASP A 43 -2.06 -4.51 4.22
C ASP A 43 -2.95 -4.60 2.99
N ALA A 44 -3.11 -5.80 2.45
CA ALA A 44 -4.06 -6.06 1.38
C ALA A 44 -4.85 -7.34 1.67
N GLU A 45 -6.17 -7.25 1.61
CA GLU A 45 -7.08 -8.36 1.84
C GLU A 45 -8.29 -8.20 0.92
N GLN A 46 -8.64 -9.25 0.17
CA GLN A 46 -9.79 -9.25 -0.74
C GLN A 46 -9.81 -8.04 -1.70
N LEU A 47 -8.67 -7.75 -2.35
CA LEU A 47 -8.43 -6.58 -3.23
C LEU A 47 -8.49 -5.20 -2.54
N LYS A 48 -8.75 -5.15 -1.24
CA LYS A 48 -8.75 -3.90 -0.47
C LYS A 48 -7.36 -3.63 0.08
N ILE A 49 -6.80 -2.47 -0.25
CA ILE A 49 -5.49 -2.03 0.26
C ILE A 49 -5.71 -1.03 1.39
N THR A 50 -5.07 -1.28 2.53
CA THR A 50 -5.03 -0.41 3.71
C THR A 50 -3.59 0.02 3.97
N VAL A 51 -3.37 1.31 4.19
CA VAL A 51 -2.04 1.82 4.49
C VAL A 51 -1.81 1.74 5.98
N ILE A 52 -0.77 1.03 6.39
CA ILE A 52 -0.31 1.00 7.77
C ILE A 52 0.53 2.25 7.95
N LYS A 53 -0.14 3.35 8.28
CA LYS A 53 0.56 4.52 8.81
C LYS A 53 0.77 4.25 10.29
N GLU A 54 2.02 4.19 10.73
CA GLU A 54 2.30 4.55 12.11
C GLU A 54 1.67 5.93 12.36
N PRO A 55 0.95 6.14 13.47
CA PRO A 55 0.41 7.47 13.75
C PRO A 55 1.60 8.42 13.76
N ASP A 56 1.65 9.34 12.79
CA ASP A 56 2.57 10.47 12.79
C ASP A 56 2.52 11.06 14.19
N ALA A 57 3.55 10.77 14.98
CA ALA A 57 3.73 11.39 16.27
C ALA A 57 3.90 12.87 15.96
N LYS A 58 2.81 13.63 16.09
CA LYS A 58 2.84 15.09 16.08
C LYS A 58 3.75 15.48 17.24
N THR A 59 5.05 15.63 17.00
CA THR A 59 5.91 16.39 17.87
C THR A 59 5.42 17.82 17.77
N GLN A 60 4.50 18.16 18.68
CA GLN A 60 4.05 19.50 18.93
C GLN A 60 5.28 20.26 19.47
N SER A 61 6.04 20.88 18.56
CA SER A 61 7.12 21.77 18.96
C SER A 61 6.48 22.97 19.66
N ARG A 62 6.78 23.09 20.95
CA ARG A 62 6.42 24.20 21.83
C ARG A 62 7.04 25.52 21.37
#